data_AF-A0A420WDC2-F1
#
_entry.id   AF-A0A420WDC2-F1
#
_cell.length_a   1.000
_cell.length_b   1.000
_cell.length_c   1.000
_cell.angle_alpha   90.00
_cell.angle_beta   90.00
_cell.angle_gamma   90.00
#
_symmetry.space_group_name_H-M   'P 1'
#
loop_
_entity.id
_entity.type
_entity.pdbx_description
1 polymer ?
#
loop_
_entity_poly.entity_id
_entity_poly.type
_entity_poly.pdbx_seq_one_letter_code
_entity_poly.pdbx_strand_id
1 'polypeptide(L)'
;MSEFILSNLETVPGREIVSWKGLVQGNTVRAKHVGRDIMAGLKNIVGGELRGYTELLEDARGQATERMIDEARSMGANAVVNVRFSTSSVAQGASELYVYGTAVVLD
;
A
#
# COMPACT_ATOMS: atom_id res chain seq x y z
N MET A 1 -9.11 -18.23 -11.82
CA MET A 1 -8.32 -17.79 -10.65
C MET A 1 -9.20 -16.83 -9.87
N SER A 2 -9.46 -17.11 -8.59
CA SER A 2 -10.19 -16.16 -7.74
C SER A 2 -9.36 -14.90 -7.54
N GLU A 3 -10.00 -13.74 -7.59
CA GLU A 3 -9.38 -12.44 -7.27
C GLU A 3 -8.88 -12.44 -5.81
N PHE A 4 -7.69 -11.86 -5.57
CA PHE A 4 -7.14 -11.72 -4.22
C PHE A 4 -7.80 -10.52 -3.55
N ILE A 5 -8.47 -10.72 -2.42
CA ILE A 5 -9.32 -9.68 -1.82
C ILE A 5 -8.52 -8.80 -0.85
N LEU A 6 -8.66 -7.49 -0.98
CA LEU A 6 -8.20 -6.52 0.00
C LEU A 6 -9.41 -5.79 0.61
N SER A 7 -9.46 -5.71 1.93
CA SER A 7 -10.53 -4.98 2.63
C SER A 7 -9.96 -4.10 3.73
N ASN A 8 -10.50 -2.90 3.88
CA ASN A 8 -10.24 -2.05 5.04
C ASN A 8 -11.15 -2.40 6.24
N LEU A 9 -12.17 -3.25 6.05
CA LEU A 9 -12.96 -3.84 7.12
C LEU A 9 -12.22 -5.05 7.72
N GLU A 10 -12.56 -5.42 8.94
CA GLU A 10 -12.00 -6.60 9.62
C GLU A 10 -12.53 -7.93 9.05
N THR A 11 -13.68 -7.89 8.37
CA THR A 11 -14.31 -9.03 7.68
C THR A 11 -14.80 -8.61 6.30
N VAL A 12 -15.14 -9.59 5.45
CA VAL A 12 -15.70 -9.36 4.12
C VAL A 12 -17.17 -9.79 4.13
N PRO A 13 -18.14 -8.87 3.94
CA PRO A 13 -19.56 -9.23 3.94
C PRO A 13 -19.87 -10.34 2.93
N GLY A 14 -20.61 -11.36 3.37
CA GLY A 14 -20.96 -12.52 2.54
C GLY A 14 -19.84 -13.55 2.37
N ARG A 15 -18.75 -13.44 3.13
CA ARG A 15 -17.64 -14.41 3.16
C ARG A 15 -17.23 -14.70 4.60
N GLU A 16 -16.86 -15.93 4.89
CA GLU A 16 -16.37 -16.35 6.21
C GLU A 16 -14.86 -16.50 6.22
N ILE A 17 -14.22 -16.06 7.30
CA ILE A 17 -12.78 -16.31 7.53
C ILE A 17 -12.63 -17.74 8.05
N VAL A 18 -12.10 -18.63 7.22
CA VAL A 18 -11.88 -20.05 7.55
C VAL A 18 -10.47 -20.33 8.08
N SER A 19 -9.52 -19.42 7.87
CA SER A 19 -8.18 -19.52 8.47
C SER A 19 -7.54 -18.15 8.65
N TRP A 20 -7.00 -17.91 9.84
CA TRP A 20 -6.11 -16.78 10.10
C TRP A 20 -4.66 -17.16 9.79
N LYS A 21 -3.95 -16.29 9.05
CA LYS A 21 -2.54 -16.52 8.67
C LYS A 21 -1.57 -15.63 9.43
N GLY A 22 -1.96 -14.44 9.85
CA GLY A 22 -1.10 -13.54 10.62
C GLY A 22 -1.12 -12.11 10.13
N LEU A 23 -0.27 -11.29 10.74
CA LEU A 23 0.06 -9.96 10.25
C LEU A 23 0.85 -10.09 8.95
N VAL A 24 0.51 -9.27 7.96
CA VAL A 24 1.32 -9.05 6.75
C VAL A 24 1.53 -7.57 6.52
N GLN A 25 2.62 -7.24 5.85
CA GLN A 25 3.05 -5.87 5.65
C GLN A 25 3.83 -5.68 4.36
N GLY A 26 3.88 -4.44 3.90
CA GLY A 26 4.72 -4.03 2.80
C GLY A 26 5.10 -2.58 2.97
N ASN A 27 6.30 -2.24 2.55
CA ASN A 27 6.78 -0.86 2.63
C ASN A 27 7.52 -0.47 1.37
N THR A 28 7.67 0.84 1.19
CA THR A 28 8.59 1.42 0.22
C THR A 28 9.10 2.77 0.70
N VAL A 29 10.33 3.10 0.37
CA VAL A 29 10.97 4.35 0.75
C VAL A 29 11.16 5.21 -0.49
N ARG A 30 10.75 6.48 -0.41
CA ARG A 30 10.88 7.47 -1.48
C ARG A 30 11.77 8.62 -1.03
N ALA A 31 12.76 8.97 -1.84
CA ALA A 31 13.66 10.09 -1.58
C ALA A 31 13.06 11.42 -2.05
N LYS A 32 13.33 12.51 -1.32
CA LYS A 32 12.92 13.89 -1.66
C LYS A 32 13.47 14.35 -3.02
N HIS A 33 14.60 13.79 -3.47
CA HIS A 33 15.17 14.10 -4.78
C HIS A 33 14.24 13.70 -5.93
N VAL A 34 13.52 12.58 -5.79
CA VAL A 34 12.48 12.18 -6.75
C VAL A 34 11.37 13.24 -6.80
N GLY A 35 10.97 13.78 -5.64
CA GLY A 35 10.03 14.89 -5.55
C GLY A 35 10.54 16.21 -6.13
N ARG A 36 11.86 16.47 -6.07
CA ARG A 36 12.49 17.68 -6.62
C ARG A 36 12.46 17.68 -8.15
N ASP A 37 12.73 16.54 -8.77
CA ASP A 37 12.67 16.39 -10.24
C ASP A 37 11.23 16.56 -10.74
N ILE A 38 10.26 16.00 -10.03
CA ILE A 38 8.83 16.21 -10.25
C ILE A 38 8.47 17.70 -10.11
N MET A 39 8.92 18.36 -9.05
CA MET A 39 8.63 19.78 -8.79
C MET A 39 9.23 20.71 -9.85
N ALA A 40 10.36 20.34 -10.47
CA ALA A 40 10.96 21.06 -11.58
C ALA A 40 10.06 21.05 -12.83
N GLY A 41 9.29 19.97 -13.06
CA GLY A 41 8.29 19.85 -14.11
C GLY A 41 6.93 20.51 -13.80
N LEU A 42 6.64 20.79 -12.53
CA LEU A 42 5.35 21.32 -12.06
C LEU A 42 5.30 22.85 -11.91
N LYS A 43 6.32 23.59 -12.36
CA LYS A 43 6.54 25.03 -12.10
C LYS A 43 5.38 25.99 -12.45
N ASN A 44 4.29 25.53 -13.07
CA ASN A 44 3.18 26.37 -13.53
C ASN A 44 1.78 26.03 -12.98
N ILE A 45 1.64 25.14 -11.97
CA ILE A 45 0.30 24.77 -11.46
C ILE A 45 -0.07 25.62 -10.24
N VAL A 46 -0.93 26.63 -10.44
CA VAL A 46 -1.59 27.36 -9.35
C VAL A 46 -2.95 26.73 -9.08
N GLY A 47 -3.12 26.14 -7.90
CA GLY A 47 -4.42 25.72 -7.34
C GLY A 47 -4.93 24.32 -7.74
N GLY A 48 -4.16 23.53 -8.48
CA GLY A 48 -4.52 22.18 -8.92
C GLY A 48 -3.74 21.06 -8.24
N GLU A 49 -4.13 19.81 -8.52
CA GLU A 49 -3.41 18.61 -8.08
C GLU A 49 -1.97 18.58 -8.61
N LEU A 50 -1.02 18.26 -7.73
CA LEU A 50 0.38 18.07 -8.09
C LEU A 50 0.56 16.69 -8.76
N ARG A 51 0.18 16.56 -10.04
CA ARG A 51 0.12 15.27 -10.75
C ARG A 51 1.33 14.37 -10.56
N GLY A 52 2.56 14.89 -10.68
CA GLY A 52 3.73 14.05 -10.49
C GLY A 52 3.90 13.54 -9.06
N TYR A 53 3.45 14.30 -8.05
CA TYR A 53 3.39 13.79 -6.67
C TYR A 53 2.27 12.76 -6.50
N THR A 54 1.14 12.92 -7.18
CA THR A 54 0.07 11.92 -7.21
C THR A 54 0.56 10.62 -7.81
N GLU A 55 1.19 10.65 -8.99
CA GLU A 55 1.77 9.49 -9.67
C GLU A 55 2.81 8.80 -8.76
N LEU A 56 3.70 9.56 -8.12
CA LEU A 56 4.68 9.01 -7.18
C LEU A 56 4.04 8.30 -6.00
N LEU A 57 2.96 8.87 -5.44
CA LEU A 57 2.23 8.27 -4.32
C LEU A 57 1.45 7.02 -4.75
N GLU A 58 0.91 7.01 -5.96
CA GLU A 58 0.23 5.86 -6.55
C GLU A 58 1.21 4.69 -6.75
N ASP A 59 2.37 4.94 -7.37
CA ASP A 59 3.44 3.97 -7.53
C ASP A 59 3.95 3.44 -6.18
N ALA A 60 4.09 4.33 -5.19
CA ALA A 60 4.50 3.93 -3.85
C ALA A 60 3.46 3.00 -3.21
N ARG A 61 2.17 3.34 -3.28
CA ARG A 61 1.08 2.51 -2.74
C ARG A 61 0.98 1.18 -3.45
N GLY A 62 1.06 1.17 -4.77
CA GLY A 62 1.04 -0.06 -5.56
C GLY A 62 2.17 -1.01 -5.15
N GLN A 63 3.41 -0.49 -5.09
CA GLN A 63 4.56 -1.31 -4.69
C GLN A 63 4.47 -1.84 -3.25
N ALA A 64 4.09 -1.00 -2.29
CA ALA A 64 3.94 -1.43 -0.90
C ALA A 64 2.81 -2.48 -0.77
N THR A 65 1.70 -2.28 -1.48
CA THR A 65 0.54 -3.19 -1.48
C THR A 65 0.90 -4.54 -2.09
N GLU A 66 1.60 -4.57 -3.23
CA GLU A 66 2.00 -5.84 -3.86
C GLU A 66 2.92 -6.65 -2.94
N ARG A 67 3.87 -5.98 -2.24
CA ARG A 67 4.74 -6.66 -1.25
C ARG A 67 3.95 -7.30 -0.11
N MET A 68 2.91 -6.62 0.40
CA MET A 68 2.02 -7.16 1.43
C MET A 68 1.18 -8.33 0.89
N ILE A 69 0.69 -8.24 -0.35
CA ILE A 69 -0.04 -9.32 -1.01
C ILE A 69 0.87 -10.54 -1.20
N ASP A 70 2.11 -10.34 -1.66
CA ASP A 70 3.06 -11.42 -1.89
C ASP A 70 3.43 -12.14 -0.58
N GLU A 71 3.61 -11.40 0.51
CA GLU A 71 3.77 -11.98 1.84
C GLU A 71 2.55 -12.83 2.21
N ALA A 72 1.33 -12.31 2.05
CA ALA A 72 0.09 -13.04 2.33
C ALA A 72 -0.07 -14.30 1.46
N ARG A 73 0.26 -14.22 0.16
CA ARG A 73 0.26 -15.36 -0.76
C ARG A 73 1.26 -16.42 -0.32
N SER A 74 2.44 -16.03 0.14
CA SER A 74 3.46 -16.97 0.65
C SER A 74 2.99 -17.75 1.89
N MET A 75 2.04 -17.19 2.64
CA MET A 75 1.41 -17.80 3.80
C MET A 75 0.15 -18.62 3.45
N GLY A 76 -0.18 -18.72 2.16
CA GLY A 76 -1.37 -19.41 1.67
C GLY A 76 -2.68 -18.68 1.97
N ALA A 77 -2.64 -17.36 2.14
CA ALA A 77 -3.84 -16.53 2.24
C ALA A 77 -4.43 -16.25 0.86
N ASN A 78 -5.73 -15.97 0.80
CA ASN A 78 -6.42 -15.49 -0.41
C ASN A 78 -7.01 -14.07 -0.23
N ALA A 79 -6.86 -13.49 0.96
CA ALA A 79 -7.28 -12.14 1.26
C ALA A 79 -6.42 -11.49 2.36
N VAL A 80 -6.42 -10.16 2.38
CA VAL A 80 -5.95 -9.35 3.52
C VAL A 80 -7.08 -8.42 3.95
N VAL A 81 -7.46 -8.52 5.22
CA VAL A 81 -8.49 -7.68 5.86
C VAL A 81 -7.83 -6.66 6.78
N ASN A 82 -8.60 -5.67 7.22
CA ASN A 82 -8.15 -4.58 8.08
C ASN A 82 -6.92 -3.85 7.52
N VAL A 83 -6.85 -3.65 6.19
CA VAL A 83 -5.72 -2.99 5.53
C VAL A 83 -5.62 -1.53 5.99
N ARG A 84 -4.41 -1.11 6.36
CA ARG A 84 -4.09 0.25 6.82
C ARG A 84 -2.83 0.75 6.12
N PHE A 85 -2.86 2.00 5.71
CA PHE A 85 -1.69 2.71 5.19
C PHE A 85 -1.20 3.72 6.22
N SER A 86 0.13 3.82 6.35
CA SER A 86 0.80 4.82 7.17
C SER A 86 1.99 5.39 6.41
N THR A 87 2.35 6.62 6.71
CA THR A 87 3.54 7.28 6.15
C THR A 87 4.37 7.84 7.28
N SER A 88 5.68 7.63 7.22
CA SER A 88 6.62 8.12 8.23
C SER A 88 7.84 8.76 7.58
N SER A 89 8.48 9.69 8.28
CA SER A 89 9.80 10.19 7.88
C SER A 89 10.86 9.24 8.44
N VAL A 90 11.64 8.61 7.57
CA VAL A 90 12.67 7.63 7.99
C VAL A 90 14.07 8.22 8.04
N ALA A 91 14.34 9.26 7.23
CA ALA A 91 15.59 10.00 7.26
C ALA A 91 15.37 11.42 6.72
N GLN A 92 16.39 12.29 6.85
CA GLN A 92 16.32 13.61 6.25
C GLN A 92 16.16 13.48 4.73
N GLY A 93 14.95 13.80 4.27
CA GLY A 93 14.63 13.70 2.85
C GLY A 93 14.31 12.28 2.36
N ALA A 94 13.89 11.38 3.22
CA ALA A 94 13.28 10.12 2.82
C ALA A 94 12.05 9.82 3.66
N SER A 95 10.98 9.39 3.01
CA SER A 95 9.74 8.99 3.66
C SER A 95 9.40 7.56 3.28
N GLU A 96 8.96 6.79 4.27
CA GLU A 96 8.39 5.48 4.08
C GLU A 96 6.89 5.59 3.89
N LEU A 97 6.38 4.83 2.94
CA LEU A 97 4.99 4.42 2.88
C LEU A 97 4.93 2.96 3.33
N TYR A 98 4.14 2.72 4.36
CA TYR A 98 3.92 1.43 5.00
C TYR A 98 2.47 1.02 4.83
N VAL A 99 2.21 -0.25 4.51
CA VAL A 99 0.89 -0.86 4.48
C VAL A 99 0.92 -2.15 5.27
N TYR A 100 -0.14 -2.43 6.03
CA TYR A 100 -0.26 -3.65 6.80
C TYR A 100 -1.72 -4.08 6.93
N GLY A 101 -1.92 -5.35 7.26
CA GLY A 101 -3.23 -5.92 7.53
C GLY A 101 -3.14 -7.36 8.04
N THR A 102 -4.27 -8.04 8.09
CA THR A 102 -4.36 -9.43 8.54
C THR A 102 -4.60 -10.35 7.36
N ALA A 103 -3.65 -11.24 7.09
CA ALA A 103 -3.79 -12.27 6.07
C ALA A 103 -4.74 -13.37 6.55
N VAL A 104 -5.70 -13.73 5.68
CA VAL A 104 -6.75 -14.72 5.97
C VAL A 104 -7.06 -15.58 4.75
N VAL A 105 -7.68 -16.73 4.99
CA VAL A 105 -8.36 -17.53 3.96
C VAL A 105 -9.86 -17.31 4.15
N LEU A 106 -10.51 -16.85 3.09
CA LEU A 106 -11.96 -16.78 2.97
C LEU A 106 -12.49 -18.03 2.24
N ASP A 107 -13.70 -18.43 2.58
CA ASP A 107 -14.46 -19.57 2.02
C ASP A 107 -14.75 -19.49 0.52
#